data_AF-A0A1M7S3T5-F1
#
_entry.id   AF-A0A1M7S3T5-F1
#
_cell.length_a   1.000
_cell.length_b   1.000
_cell.length_c   1.000
_cell.angle_alpha   90.00
_cell.angle_beta   90.00
_cell.angle_gamma   90.00
#
_symmetry.space_group_name_H-M   'P 1'
#
loop_
_entity.id
_entity.type
_entity.pdbx_description
1 polymer ?
#
loop_
_entity_poly.entity_id
_entity_poly.type
_entity_poly.pdbx_seq_one_letter_code
_entity_poly.pdbx_strand_id
1 'polypeptide(L)'
;MSSIIQNSQVFNNEVPFCRVYSVESKKQLEERFLAHRISYFIEWQDRSFLQRLFDRSGSKIVCTFKINKGELARAKALAQGIEGIKFKDYGEEIKTERIRKRSDSAFKDSEDMEMPSLKFENSTDDYEEEKK
;
A
#
# COMPACT_ATOMS: atom_id res chain seq x y z
N MET A 1 -3.31 -33.21 4.75
CA MET A 1 -4.66 -32.62 4.81
C MET A 1 -4.50 -31.13 5.08
N SER A 2 -4.68 -30.29 4.06
CA SER A 2 -4.45 -28.85 4.19
C SER A 2 -5.64 -28.20 4.89
N SER A 3 -5.42 -27.60 6.05
CA SER A 3 -6.44 -26.88 6.80
C SER A 3 -6.85 -25.62 6.05
N ILE A 4 -8.01 -25.67 5.40
CA ILE A 4 -8.69 -24.51 4.81
C ILE A 4 -8.95 -23.49 5.92
N ILE A 5 -8.46 -22.27 5.72
CA ILE A 5 -8.63 -21.14 6.63
C ILE A 5 -10.11 -20.80 6.72
N GLN A 6 -10.76 -21.18 7.83
CA GLN A 6 -12.19 -20.92 8.11
C GLN A 6 -12.47 -19.53 8.70
N ASN A 7 -11.44 -18.68 8.85
CA ASN A 7 -11.58 -17.34 9.39
C ASN A 7 -11.64 -16.32 8.24
N SER A 8 -12.66 -15.46 8.24
CA SER A 8 -12.76 -14.31 7.34
C SER A 8 -11.57 -13.37 7.56
N GLN A 9 -10.50 -13.55 6.79
CA GLN A 9 -9.36 -12.64 6.79
C GLN A 9 -9.83 -11.29 6.23
N VAL A 10 -10.07 -10.33 7.12
CA VAL A 10 -10.36 -8.94 6.75
C VAL A 10 -9.04 -8.28 6.37
N PHE A 11 -8.78 -8.16 5.08
CA PHE A 11 -7.64 -7.41 4.56
C PHE A 11 -7.97 -5.92 4.52
N ASN A 12 -7.35 -5.13 5.40
CA ASN A 12 -7.44 -3.68 5.31
C ASN A 12 -6.43 -3.16 4.27
N ASN A 13 -6.92 -2.88 3.07
CA ASN A 13 -6.13 -2.36 1.95
C ASN A 13 -6.14 -0.82 1.88
N GLU A 14 -6.72 -0.15 2.86
CA GLU A 14 -6.78 1.32 2.89
C GLU A 14 -5.46 1.90 3.40
N VAL A 15 -4.87 2.77 2.60
CA VAL A 15 -3.62 3.45 2.92
C VAL A 15 -3.87 4.96 3.09
N PRO A 16 -3.29 5.61 4.12
CA PRO A 16 -3.49 7.05 4.33
C PRO A 16 -2.88 7.93 3.23
N PHE A 17 -3.65 8.32 2.24
CA PHE A 17 -3.24 9.05 1.04
C PHE A 17 -2.70 10.47 1.29
N CYS A 18 -3.47 11.32 1.97
CA CYS A 18 -3.10 12.72 2.15
C CYS A 18 -3.72 13.34 3.41
N ARG A 19 -3.09 14.40 3.91
CA ARG A 19 -3.59 15.22 5.02
C ARG A 19 -4.07 16.56 4.48
N VAL A 20 -5.26 16.99 4.90
CA VAL A 20 -5.93 18.20 4.44
C VAL A 20 -6.14 19.15 5.62
N TYR A 21 -5.90 20.45 5.39
CA TYR A 21 -5.87 21.47 6.44
C TYR A 21 -6.99 22.54 6.34
N SER A 22 -7.78 22.51 5.26
CA SER A 22 -8.86 23.47 5.00
C SER A 22 -10.15 22.73 4.65
N VAL A 23 -11.28 23.31 5.06
CA VAL A 23 -12.61 22.78 4.73
C VAL A 23 -12.85 22.83 3.21
N GLU A 24 -12.35 23.86 2.54
CA GLU A 24 -12.50 24.04 1.10
C GLU A 24 -11.75 22.96 0.31
N SER A 25 -10.46 22.77 0.61
CA SER A 25 -9.64 21.71 -0.01
C SER A 25 -10.23 20.32 0.23
N LYS A 26 -10.82 20.10 1.42
CA LYS A 26 -11.52 18.84 1.75
C LYS A 26 -12.73 18.64 0.85
N LYS A 27 -13.58 19.65 0.69
CA LYS A 27 -14.76 19.58 -0.17
C LYS A 27 -14.37 19.32 -1.63
N GLN A 28 -13.40 20.05 -2.16
CA GLN A 28 -12.91 19.86 -3.53
C GLN A 28 -12.37 18.44 -3.76
N LEU A 29 -11.63 17.89 -2.79
CA LEU A 29 -11.09 16.54 -2.90
C LEU A 29 -12.20 15.47 -2.89
N GLU A 30 -13.20 15.62 -2.01
CA GLU A 30 -14.37 14.73 -1.97
C GLU A 30 -15.14 14.75 -3.29
N GLU A 31 -15.43 15.94 -3.83
CA GLU A 31 -16.14 16.09 -5.11
C GLU A 31 -15.40 15.37 -6.24
N ARG A 32 -14.06 15.53 -6.33
CA ARG A 32 -13.25 14.83 -7.34
C ARG A 32 -13.28 13.31 -7.15
N PHE A 33 -13.13 12.82 -5.92
CA PHE A 33 -13.13 11.38 -5.65
C PHE A 33 -14.48 10.74 -5.92
N LEU A 34 -15.57 11.38 -5.49
CA LEU A 34 -16.94 10.90 -5.75
C LEU A 34 -17.24 10.89 -7.25
N ALA A 35 -16.85 11.93 -7.99
CA ALA A 35 -17.04 11.99 -9.44
C ALA A 35 -16.33 10.85 -10.17
N HIS A 36 -15.18 10.40 -9.66
CA HIS A 36 -14.36 9.34 -10.26
C HIS A 36 -14.57 7.97 -9.59
N ARG A 37 -15.57 7.84 -8.71
CA ARG A 37 -15.92 6.60 -8.00
C ARG A 37 -14.77 6.01 -7.17
N ILE A 38 -13.89 6.86 -6.65
CA ILE A 38 -12.81 6.45 -5.75
C ILE A 38 -13.39 6.31 -4.35
N SER A 39 -13.23 5.13 -3.75
CA SER A 39 -13.65 4.90 -2.37
C SER A 39 -12.62 5.49 -1.40
N TYR A 40 -13.09 6.21 -0.40
CA TYR A 40 -12.23 6.85 0.59
C TYR A 40 -12.84 6.80 1.99
N PHE A 41 -11.96 6.82 2.98
CA PHE A 41 -12.28 6.97 4.40
C PHE A 41 -11.60 8.23 4.94
N ILE A 42 -12.29 8.99 5.80
CA ILE A 42 -11.74 10.20 6.42
C ILE A 42 -11.48 9.94 7.90
N GLU A 43 -10.21 10.02 8.27
CA GLU A 43 -9.77 10.03 9.66
C GLU A 43 -9.63 11.48 10.14
N TRP A 44 -10.53 11.91 11.01
CA TRP A 44 -10.45 13.21 11.67
C TRP A 44 -9.37 13.17 12.74
N GLN A 45 -8.52 14.19 12.77
CA GLN A 45 -7.54 14.34 13.85
C GLN A 45 -8.20 15.12 14.98
N ASP A 46 -8.12 14.57 16.19
CA ASP A 46 -8.63 15.23 17.38
C ASP A 46 -7.90 16.56 17.58
N ARG A 47 -8.64 17.65 17.49
CA ARG A 47 -8.10 18.96 17.86
C ARG A 47 -7.96 18.98 19.37
N SER A 48 -6.77 19.28 19.87
CA SER A 48 -6.58 19.48 21.31
C SER A 48 -7.57 20.53 21.81
N PHE A 49 -8.13 20.33 23.01
CA PHE A 49 -9.14 21.23 23.60
C PHE A 49 -8.72 22.71 23.57
N LEU A 50 -7.43 22.99 23.77
CA LEU A 50 -6.85 24.34 23.67
C LEU A 50 -6.94 24.91 22.26
N GLN A 51 -6.66 24.11 21.24
CA GLN A 51 -6.73 24.53 19.83
C GLN A 51 -8.17 24.83 19.39
N ARG A 52 -9.16 24.16 20.01
CA ARG A 52 -10.59 24.44 19.79
C ARG A 52 -11.05 25.76 20.41
N LEU A 53 -10.39 26.24 21.47
CA LEU A 53 -10.70 27.50 22.14
C LEU A 53 -10.09 28.73 21.44
N PHE A 54 -8.91 28.57 20.82
CA PHE A 54 -8.24 29.66 20.09
C PHE A 54 -8.71 29.80 18.63
N ASP A 55 -9.29 28.76 18.04
CA ASP A 55 -9.75 28.78 16.65
C ASP A 55 -11.17 29.36 16.51
N ARG A 56 -11.31 30.66 16.79
CA ARG A 56 -12.58 31.40 16.63
C ARG A 56 -13.10 31.45 15.19
N SER A 57 -12.29 31.07 14.21
CA SER A 57 -12.65 31.16 12.78
C SER A 57 -13.32 29.89 12.23
N GLY A 58 -13.24 28.74 12.93
CA GLY A 58 -13.82 27.45 12.50
C GLY A 58 -13.28 26.86 11.19
N SER A 59 -12.46 27.60 10.44
CA SER A 59 -12.09 27.31 9.04
C SER A 59 -10.95 26.29 8.88
N LYS A 60 -10.14 26.07 9.93
CA LYS A 60 -8.92 25.25 9.87
C LYS A 60 -9.15 23.83 10.39
N ILE A 61 -9.52 22.89 9.53
CA ILE A 61 -9.65 21.47 9.92
C ILE A 61 -8.34 20.73 9.77
N VAL A 62 -8.25 19.54 10.36
CA VAL A 62 -7.16 18.61 10.06
C VAL A 62 -7.75 17.21 9.93
N CYS A 63 -7.71 16.65 8.72
CA CYS A 63 -8.17 15.29 8.45
C CYS A 63 -7.21 14.57 7.52
N THR A 64 -7.22 13.24 7.58
CA THR A 64 -6.43 12.36 6.72
C THR A 64 -7.36 11.52 5.88
N PHE A 65 -7.21 11.58 4.56
CA PHE A 65 -7.92 10.69 3.64
C PHE A 65 -7.14 9.37 3.56
N LYS A 66 -7.84 8.25 3.71
CA LYS A 66 -7.37 6.90 3.40
C LYS A 66 -8.11 6.40 2.17
N ILE A 67 -7.40 5.76 1.25
CA ILE A 67 -7.97 5.21 0.02
C ILE A 67 -7.43 3.82 -0.21
N ASN A 68 -8.10 3.03 -1.03
CA ASN A 68 -7.61 1.71 -1.40
C ASN A 68 -6.25 1.83 -2.13
N LYS A 69 -5.27 0.99 -1.76
CA LYS A 69 -3.95 0.94 -2.39
C LYS A 69 -3.98 0.83 -3.93
N GLY A 70 -4.95 0.11 -4.49
CA GLY A 70 -5.11 -0.03 -5.95
C GLY A 70 -5.52 1.26 -6.68
N GLU A 71 -6.05 2.24 -5.95
CA GLU A 71 -6.52 3.52 -6.51
C GLU A 71 -5.53 4.67 -6.27
N LEU A 72 -4.39 4.41 -5.62
CA LEU A 72 -3.42 5.42 -5.21
C LEU A 72 -2.92 6.27 -6.39
N ALA A 73 -2.54 5.64 -7.50
CA ALA A 73 -2.03 6.36 -8.67
C ALA A 73 -3.09 7.27 -9.31
N ARG A 74 -4.32 6.78 -9.44
CA ARG A 74 -5.45 7.55 -9.99
C ARG A 74 -5.82 8.71 -9.07
N ALA A 75 -5.92 8.45 -7.76
CA ALA A 75 -6.20 9.47 -6.77
C ALA A 75 -5.11 10.55 -6.74
N LYS A 76 -3.83 10.17 -6.87
CA LYS A 76 -2.70 11.11 -6.95
C LYS A 76 -2.84 12.03 -8.15
N ALA A 77 -3.16 11.50 -9.34
CA ALA A 77 -3.39 12.31 -10.53
C ALA A 77 -4.56 13.28 -10.36
N LEU A 78 -5.67 12.84 -9.75
CA LEU A 78 -6.86 13.69 -9.54
C LEU A 78 -6.68 14.74 -8.45
N ALA A 79 -5.84 14.48 -7.45
CA ALA A 79 -5.54 15.40 -6.36
C ALA A 79 -4.48 16.44 -6.74
N GLN A 80 -3.80 16.29 -7.89
CA GLN A 80 -2.88 17.31 -8.38
C GLN A 80 -3.62 18.64 -8.60
N GLY A 81 -2.97 19.73 -8.22
CA GLY A 81 -3.49 21.09 -8.36
C GLY A 81 -4.51 21.53 -7.31
N ILE A 82 -4.83 20.72 -6.29
CA ILE A 82 -5.59 21.21 -5.12
C ILE A 82 -4.60 21.79 -4.10
N GLU A 83 -4.80 23.05 -3.74
CA GLU A 83 -4.00 23.72 -2.72
C GLU A 83 -4.34 23.25 -1.30
N GLY A 84 -3.38 23.27 -0.39
CA GLY A 84 -3.60 22.95 1.02
C GLY A 84 -3.70 21.46 1.36
N ILE A 85 -3.23 20.58 0.46
CA ILE A 85 -3.12 19.14 0.67
C ILE A 85 -1.65 18.73 0.82
N LYS A 86 -1.35 17.90 1.82
CA LYS A 86 -0.04 17.27 2.00
C LYS A 86 -0.15 15.77 1.71
N PHE A 87 0.47 15.32 0.61
CA PHE A 87 0.56 13.89 0.29
C PHE A 87 1.38 13.14 1.34
N LYS A 88 0.96 11.92 1.66
CA LYS A 88 1.76 10.98 2.46
C LYS A 88 2.42 10.01 1.50
N ASP A 89 3.75 10.06 1.44
CA ASP A 89 4.53 9.10 0.68
C ASP A 89 4.64 7.80 1.47
N TYR A 90 4.02 6.73 0.98
CA TYR A 90 4.35 5.39 1.44
C TYR A 90 5.66 4.99 0.78
N GLY A 91 6.71 4.83 1.58
CA GLY A 91 8.00 4.28 1.12
C GLY A 91 7.95 2.84 0.59
N GLU A 92 6.78 2.34 0.16
CA GLU A 92 6.63 1.06 -0.54
C GLU A 92 7.20 1.10 -1.96
N GLU A 93 7.10 2.22 -2.69
CA GLU A 93 7.79 2.36 -3.99
C GLU A 93 9.31 2.25 -3.79
N ILE A 94 9.86 2.88 -2.75
CA ILE A 94 11.31 2.82 -2.46
C ILE A 94 11.75 1.41 -2.04
N LYS A 95 10.92 0.67 -1.29
CA LYS A 95 11.27 -0.71 -0.88
C LYS A 95 11.19 -1.69 -2.04
N THR A 96 10.14 -1.62 -2.87
CA THR A 96 10.02 -2.48 -4.05
C THR A 96 11.08 -2.17 -5.10
N GLU A 97 11.41 -0.89 -5.31
CA GLU A 97 12.50 -0.48 -6.21
C GLU A 97 13.88 -0.91 -5.68
N ARG A 98 14.14 -0.81 -4.36
CA ARG A 98 15.36 -1.36 -3.75
C ARG A 98 15.46 -2.88 -3.89
N ILE A 99 14.34 -3.59 -3.80
CA ILE A 99 14.32 -5.06 -3.98
C ILE A 99 14.60 -5.41 -5.44
N ARG A 100 13.98 -4.71 -6.41
CA ARG A 100 14.25 -4.90 -7.85
C ARG A 100 15.70 -4.60 -8.22
N LYS A 101 16.28 -3.51 -7.71
CA LYS A 101 17.69 -3.18 -7.94
C LYS A 101 18.65 -4.24 -7.41
N ARG A 102 18.30 -4.92 -6.30
CA ARG A 102 19.09 -6.04 -5.74
C ARG A 102 18.96 -7.32 -6.56
N SER A 103 17.79 -7.62 -7.11
CA SER A 103 17.65 -8.78 -8.00
C SER A 103 18.44 -8.57 -9.30
N ASP A 104 18.36 -7.38 -9.89
CA ASP A 104 19.03 -7.09 -11.17
C ASP A 104 20.57 -7.13 -11.03
N SER A 105 21.12 -6.68 -9.90
CA SER A 105 22.56 -6.83 -9.63
C SER A 105 22.97 -8.29 -9.43
N ALA A 106 22.13 -9.10 -8.76
CA ALA A 106 22.42 -10.51 -8.54
C ALA A 106 22.36 -11.34 -9.83
N PHE A 107 21.48 -10.98 -10.78
CA PHE A 107 21.47 -11.58 -12.12
C PHE A 107 22.72 -11.21 -12.91
N LYS A 108 23.17 -9.97 -12.83
CA LYS A 108 24.35 -9.49 -13.57
C LYS A 108 25.65 -10.15 -13.10
N ASP A 109 25.77 -10.40 -11.80
CA ASP A 109 26.91 -11.15 -11.23
C ASP A 109 26.86 -12.66 -11.58
N SER A 110 25.71 -13.19 -12.02
CA SER A 110 25.54 -14.60 -12.40
C SER A 110 25.78 -14.89 -13.89
N GLU A 111 25.77 -13.88 -14.77
CA GLU A 111 26.06 -14.06 -16.19
C GLU A 111 27.56 -14.30 -16.47
N ASP A 112 28.44 -13.88 -15.55
CA ASP A 112 29.90 -14.00 -15.67
C ASP A 112 30.46 -15.29 -15.02
N MET A 113 29.61 -16.17 -14.48
CA MET A 113 30.01 -17.42 -13.83
C MET A 113 29.25 -18.61 -14.42
N GLU A 114 29.99 -19.62 -14.89
CA GLU A 114 29.41 -20.89 -15.36
C GLU A 114 28.58 -21.54 -14.25
N MET A 115 27.27 -21.67 -14.48
CA MET A 115 26.37 -22.35 -13.54
C MET A 115 26.78 -23.82 -13.38
N PRO A 116 27.04 -24.31 -12.15
CA PRO A 116 27.25 -25.73 -11.94
C PRO A 116 25.95 -26.49 -12.24
N SER A 117 26.01 -27.46 -13.14
CA SER A 117 24.88 -28.36 -13.39
C SER A 117 24.60 -29.18 -12.12
N LEU A 118 23.45 -28.96 -11.48
CA LEU A 118 22.98 -29.81 -10.40
C LEU A 118 22.63 -31.19 -10.98
N LYS A 119 23.46 -32.20 -10.70
CA LYS A 119 23.12 -33.60 -10.92
C LYS A 119 22.16 -34.03 -9.83
N PHE A 120 20.88 -34.12 -10.15
CA PHE A 120 19.92 -34.83 -9.32
C PHE A 120 20.09 -36.32 -9.58
N GLU A 121 20.73 -37.04 -8.66
CA GLU A 121 20.60 -38.50 -8.60
C GLU A 121 19.19 -38.81 -8.10
N ASN A 122 18.31 -39.21 -9.02
CA ASN A 122 17.09 -39.91 -8.66
C ASN A 122 17.49 -41.31 -8.17
N SER A 123 17.65 -41.49 -6.87
CA SER A 123 17.59 -42.82 -6.27
C SER A 123 16.12 -43.26 -6.28
N THR A 124 15.69 -43.79 -7.41
CA THR A 124 14.54 -44.70 -7.49
C THR A 124 15.09 -46.04 -7.06
N ASP A 125 14.72 -46.52 -5.88
CA ASP A 125 14.59 -47.94 -5.52
C ASP A 125 14.37 -48.01 -4.01
N ASP A 126 13.12 -48.33 -3.63
CA ASP A 126 12.74 -49.16 -2.48
C ASP A 126 11.21 -49.22 -2.43
N TYR A 127 10.63 -49.94 -3.40
CA TYR A 127 9.33 -50.58 -3.21
C TYR A 127 9.62 -52.03 -2.80
N GLU A 128 9.69 -52.30 -1.51
CA GLU A 128 9.61 -53.69 -1.05
C GLU A 128 8.16 -54.18 -1.19
N GLU A 129 8.03 -55.19 -2.03
CA GLU A 129 6.90 -56.07 -2.22
C GLU A 129 6.71 -56.94 -0.96
N GLU A 130 5.74 -56.63 -0.09
CA GLU A 130 5.25 -57.62 0.88
C GLU A 130 3.97 -58.27 0.34
N LYS A 131 4.15 -59.36 -0.41
CA LYS A 131 3.19 -60.45 -0.49
C LYS A 131 3.54 -61.50 0.57
N LYS A 132 2.65 -61.71 1.54
CA LYS A 132 2.27 -63.06 1.95
C LYS A 132 0.88 -63.10 2.55
#